data_AF-A0A2P2JSL4-F1
#
_entry.id   AF-A0A2P2JSL4-F1
#
_cell.length_a   1.000
_cell.length_b   1.000
_cell.length_c   1.000
_cell.angle_alpha   90.00
_cell.angle_beta   90.00
_cell.angle_gamma   90.00
#
_symmetry.space_group_name_H-M   'P 1'
#
loop_
_entity.id
_entity.type
_entity.pdbx_description
1 polymer ?
#
loop_
_entity_poly.entity_id
_entity_poly.type
_entity_poly.pdbx_seq_one_letter_code
_entity_poly.pdbx_strand_id
1 'polypeptide(L)'
;MFYRLPIFHDNASNAPTLTASLSHGISIHSKELRDAKAIINGDLVVNEESCSADGLHEVEMLLPFMKDVSVGASSQKDVVGLLVFGGCVCSFAYLNAKEPVSQAIADIKDDIIGSLQSRLDIICDEASGDLFPIEDGDKEIGHDELAQNPVPKLVPHLLRKTCGLSFPRRVFIPWLGGTFICDYLQPSETLEVVKDHCVELMSMEAPTDTSTILEPEVDAPSLMAKSFWDVVVPGHSQSSSSVEKSGKGNTSADSNDKSIKSFGFNVLAAVFFLLLALLGGIVLVRK
;
A
#
# COMPACT_ATOMS: atom_id res chain seq x y z
N MET A 1 -4.71 6.84 2.23
CA MET A 1 -4.80 5.52 2.90
C MET A 1 -3.43 4.87 2.93
N PHE A 2 -3.01 4.39 4.10
CA PHE A 2 -1.81 3.57 4.26
C PHE A 2 -2.15 2.40 5.18
N TYR A 3 -1.94 1.18 4.70
CA TYR A 3 -2.30 -0.03 5.43
C TYR A 3 -1.24 -1.10 5.27
N ARG A 4 -1.06 -1.90 6.32
CA ARG A 4 -0.02 -2.92 6.41
C ARG A 4 -0.65 -4.25 6.79
N LEU A 5 -0.44 -5.25 5.94
CA LEU A 5 -0.94 -6.60 6.15
C LEU A 5 0.23 -7.58 6.23
N PRO A 6 0.46 -8.25 7.38
CA PRO A 6 1.42 -9.35 7.43
C PRO A 6 0.95 -10.51 6.55
N ILE A 7 1.88 -11.08 5.78
CA ILE A 7 1.66 -12.32 5.04
C ILE A 7 2.18 -13.47 5.90
N PHE A 8 1.31 -14.41 6.23
CA PHE A 8 1.66 -15.56 7.05
C PHE A 8 2.06 -16.76 6.20
N HIS A 9 2.97 -17.57 6.74
CA HIS A 9 3.30 -18.89 6.24
C HIS A 9 2.09 -19.80 6.48
N ASP A 10 1.43 -20.26 5.42
CA ASP A 10 0.44 -21.32 5.58
C ASP A 10 1.17 -22.68 5.60
N ASN A 11 0.83 -23.56 6.54
CA ASN A 11 1.45 -24.88 6.67
C ASN A 11 0.87 -25.84 5.62
N ALA A 12 1.11 -25.59 4.33
CA ALA A 12 0.83 -26.50 3.23
C ALA A 12 1.63 -26.11 1.98
N SER A 13 1.82 -27.07 1.08
CA SER A 13 2.61 -27.02 -0.16
C SER A 13 2.24 -25.94 -1.20
N ASN A 14 1.35 -25.00 -0.88
CA ASN A 14 0.84 -23.97 -1.78
C ASN A 14 0.87 -22.61 -1.09
N ALA A 15 2.01 -21.91 -1.13
CA ALA A 15 2.06 -20.54 -0.62
C ALA A 15 1.12 -19.63 -1.44
N PRO A 16 0.41 -18.68 -0.80
CA PRO A 16 -0.49 -17.78 -1.51
C PRO A 16 0.31 -16.92 -2.51
N THR A 17 -0.21 -16.80 -3.73
CA THR A 17 0.36 -15.88 -4.74
C THR A 17 0.22 -14.43 -4.27
N LEU A 18 0.96 -13.52 -4.91
CA LEU A 18 0.80 -12.09 -4.69
C LEU A 18 -0.65 -11.65 -4.93
N THR A 19 -1.28 -12.12 -6.01
CA THR A 19 -2.72 -11.89 -6.28
C THR A 19 -3.59 -12.34 -5.12
N ALA A 20 -3.43 -13.56 -4.60
CA ALA A 20 -4.24 -14.04 -3.48
C ALA A 20 -4.06 -13.17 -2.22
N SER A 21 -2.84 -12.70 -1.98
CA SER A 21 -2.53 -11.79 -0.87
C SER A 21 -3.16 -10.41 -1.07
N LEU A 22 -3.15 -9.88 -2.29
CA LEU A 22 -3.80 -8.62 -2.66
C LEU A 22 -5.32 -8.72 -2.54
N SER A 23 -5.93 -9.77 -3.09
CA SER A 23 -7.38 -10.04 -2.95
C SER A 23 -7.78 -10.14 -1.49
N HIS A 24 -6.98 -10.82 -0.66
CA HIS A 24 -7.24 -10.93 0.77
C HIS A 24 -7.18 -9.56 1.47
N GLY A 25 -6.16 -8.75 1.18
CA GLY A 25 -6.04 -7.40 1.72
C GLY A 25 -7.20 -6.49 1.32
N ILE A 26 -7.60 -6.51 0.04
CA ILE A 26 -8.78 -5.77 -0.45
C ILE A 26 -10.06 -6.27 0.23
N SER A 27 -10.20 -7.58 0.46
CA SER A 27 -11.35 -8.14 1.17
C SER A 27 -11.44 -7.66 2.63
N ILE A 28 -10.31 -7.58 3.34
CA ILE A 28 -10.28 -7.01 4.70
C ILE A 28 -10.71 -5.55 4.67
N HIS A 29 -10.13 -4.75 3.78
CA HIS A 29 -10.50 -3.35 3.63
C HIS A 29 -11.95 -3.13 3.24
N SER A 30 -12.49 -4.00 2.40
CA SER A 30 -13.90 -3.94 2.02
C SER A 30 -14.81 -4.12 3.24
N LYS A 31 -14.44 -5.02 4.17
CA LYS A 31 -15.19 -5.21 5.42
C LYS A 31 -15.09 -3.98 6.32
N GLU A 32 -13.88 -3.45 6.50
CA GLU A 32 -13.66 -2.25 7.33
C GLU A 32 -14.39 -1.02 6.76
N LEU A 33 -14.37 -0.83 5.44
CA LEU A 33 -15.03 0.28 4.76
C LEU A 33 -16.56 0.17 4.85
N ARG A 34 -17.11 -1.05 4.79
CA ARG A 34 -18.55 -1.27 5.00
C ARG A 34 -19.00 -0.77 6.37
N ASP A 35 -18.21 -1.03 7.40
CA ASP A 35 -18.49 -0.59 8.78
C ASP A 35 -18.03 0.84 9.08
N ALA A 36 -17.36 1.51 8.15
CA ALA A 36 -16.84 2.87 8.34
C ALA A 36 -17.96 3.88 8.55
N LYS A 37 -17.70 4.87 9.40
CA LYS A 37 -18.60 6.01 9.60
C LYS A 37 -18.28 7.11 8.59
N ALA A 38 -19.30 7.78 8.07
CA ALA A 38 -19.10 8.90 7.15
C ALA A 38 -19.09 10.23 7.92
N ILE A 39 -18.22 11.13 7.49
CA ILE A 39 -18.26 12.56 7.79
C ILE A 39 -18.65 13.27 6.51
N ILE A 40 -19.61 14.19 6.58
CA ILE A 40 -20.02 15.03 5.46
C ILE A 40 -19.75 16.48 5.82
N ASN A 41 -18.94 17.18 5.03
CA ASN A 41 -18.55 18.57 5.26
C ASN A 41 -18.01 18.84 6.69
N GLY A 42 -17.32 17.87 7.28
CA GLY A 42 -16.79 17.93 8.65
C GLY A 42 -17.74 17.44 9.75
N ASP A 43 -19.00 17.15 9.45
CA ASP A 43 -20.00 16.67 10.42
C ASP A 43 -20.18 15.15 10.36
N LEU A 44 -20.10 14.48 11.52
CA LEU A 44 -20.33 13.05 11.62
C LEU A 44 -21.78 12.71 11.31
N VAL A 45 -22.00 11.78 10.39
CA VAL A 45 -23.34 11.28 10.08
C VAL A 45 -23.80 10.33 11.19
N VAL A 46 -24.80 10.75 11.97
CA VAL A 46 -25.34 9.97 13.10
C VAL A 46 -26.75 9.44 12.82
N ASN A 47 -27.51 10.09 11.93
CA ASN A 47 -28.92 9.77 11.63
C ASN A 47 -29.19 9.71 10.12
N GLU A 48 -30.30 9.04 9.75
CA GLU A 48 -30.92 9.02 8.40
C GLU A 48 -31.55 10.38 8.05
N GLU A 49 -30.79 11.48 8.16
CA GLU A 49 -31.26 12.80 7.77
C GLU A 49 -31.08 12.99 6.26
N SER A 50 -32.06 13.62 5.61
CA SER A 50 -31.94 14.06 4.22
C SER A 50 -30.98 15.23 4.13
N CYS A 51 -30.01 15.20 3.20
CA CYS A 51 -29.16 16.36 2.95
C CYS A 51 -30.02 17.46 2.31
N SER A 52 -30.24 18.55 3.04
CA SER A 52 -31.08 19.67 2.57
C SER A 52 -30.31 20.73 1.79
N ALA A 53 -28.99 20.59 1.72
CA ALA A 53 -28.11 21.51 1.02
C ALA A 53 -27.90 21.01 -0.42
N ASP A 54 -28.07 21.90 -1.38
CA ASP A 54 -27.79 21.64 -2.79
C ASP A 54 -26.30 21.90 -3.08
N GLY A 55 -25.72 21.10 -3.97
CA GLY A 55 -24.32 21.22 -4.41
C GLY A 55 -23.41 20.05 -4.06
N LEU A 56 -22.10 20.27 -4.18
CA LEU A 56 -21.08 19.27 -3.93
C LEU A 56 -20.78 19.18 -2.43
N HIS A 57 -20.76 17.95 -1.91
CA HIS A 57 -20.45 17.66 -0.53
C HIS A 57 -19.16 16.84 -0.45
N GLU A 58 -18.28 17.24 0.46
CA GLU A 58 -17.08 16.46 0.77
C GLU A 58 -17.46 15.33 1.73
N VAL A 59 -17.10 14.10 1.39
CA VAL A 59 -17.39 12.92 2.19
C VAL A 59 -16.08 12.24 2.57
N GLU A 60 -15.83 12.11 3.86
CA GLU A 60 -14.70 11.37 4.40
C GLU A 60 -15.17 10.11 5.13
N MET A 61 -14.45 9.00 4.96
CA MET A 61 -14.76 7.74 5.62
C MET A 61 -13.81 7.51 6.80
N LEU A 62 -14.38 7.49 8.01
CA LEU A 62 -13.69 7.09 9.21
C LEU A 62 -13.70 5.57 9.35
N LEU A 63 -12.58 4.98 8.98
CA LEU A 63 -12.30 3.58 9.27
C LEU A 63 -12.06 3.43 10.78
N PRO A 64 -12.66 2.43 11.43
CA PRO A 64 -12.34 2.14 12.83
C PRO A 64 -10.84 1.87 12.94
N PHE A 65 -10.17 2.53 13.91
CA PHE A 65 -8.77 2.23 14.19
C PHE A 65 -8.65 0.73 14.44
N MET A 66 -7.79 0.09 13.66
CA MET A 66 -7.68 -1.37 13.58
C MET A 66 -7.77 -1.98 14.97
N LYS A 67 -8.84 -2.73 15.24
CA LYS A 67 -8.73 -3.77 16.26
C LYS A 67 -7.77 -4.76 15.64
N ASP A 68 -6.55 -4.87 16.15
CA ASP A 68 -5.56 -5.82 15.65
C ASP A 68 -6.11 -7.26 15.76
N VAL A 69 -6.88 -7.71 14.77
CA VAL A 69 -7.41 -9.08 14.71
C VAL A 69 -6.27 -10.08 14.42
N SER A 70 -5.04 -9.61 14.18
CA SER A 70 -3.84 -10.45 14.05
C SER A 70 -2.98 -10.53 15.32
N VAL A 71 -3.36 -9.90 16.43
CA VAL A 71 -2.68 -10.13 17.74
C VAL A 71 -3.35 -11.29 18.51
N GLY A 72 -4.02 -12.19 17.79
CA GLY A 72 -4.30 -13.53 18.29
C GLY A 72 -3.03 -14.39 18.26
N ALA A 73 -2.07 -14.11 19.15
CA ALA A 73 -0.95 -14.99 19.52
C ALA A 73 -0.29 -15.84 18.40
N SER A 74 -0.17 -15.31 17.17
CA SER A 74 0.66 -15.94 16.15
C SER A 74 2.11 -15.57 16.47
N SER A 75 2.96 -16.57 16.65
CA SER A 75 4.36 -16.31 16.93
C SER A 75 4.94 -15.57 15.72
N GLN A 76 5.73 -14.52 15.94
CA GLN A 76 6.43 -13.76 14.89
C GLN A 76 7.22 -14.64 13.90
N LYS A 77 7.41 -15.93 14.23
CA LYS A 77 8.06 -16.96 13.42
C LYS A 77 7.29 -17.33 12.15
N ASP A 78 6.01 -17.00 12.06
CA ASP A 78 5.14 -17.43 10.95
C ASP A 78 4.88 -16.31 9.91
N VAL A 79 5.48 -15.12 10.07
CA VAL A 79 5.35 -14.03 9.07
C VAL A 79 6.44 -14.15 8.02
N VAL A 80 6.06 -14.29 6.75
CA VAL A 80 6.97 -14.47 5.61
C VAL A 80 7.13 -13.21 4.75
N GLY A 81 6.31 -12.19 4.99
CA GLY A 81 6.39 -10.92 4.29
C GLY A 81 5.41 -9.88 4.82
N LEU A 82 5.50 -8.68 4.24
CA LEU A 82 4.63 -7.56 4.57
C LEU A 82 4.09 -6.95 3.28
N LEU A 83 2.76 -6.90 3.16
CA LEU A 83 2.08 -6.18 2.09
C LEU A 83 1.70 -4.80 2.60
N VAL A 84 2.01 -3.76 1.82
CA VAL A 84 1.70 -2.38 2.15
C VAL A 84 0.84 -1.79 1.03
N PHE A 85 -0.39 -1.40 1.38
CA PHE A 85 -1.25 -0.61 0.50
C PHE A 85 -1.01 0.87 0.80
N GLY A 86 -0.86 1.67 -0.25
CA GLY A 86 -0.68 3.11 -0.16
C GLY A 86 -1.37 3.80 -1.33
N GLY A 87 -2.09 4.88 -1.04
CA GLY A 87 -2.69 5.76 -2.05
C GLY A 87 -3.98 6.38 -1.57
N CYS A 88 -4.70 7.03 -2.48
CA CYS A 88 -6.09 7.44 -2.27
C CYS A 88 -6.96 6.87 -3.38
N VAL A 89 -8.21 6.57 -3.05
CA VAL A 89 -9.25 6.21 -4.02
C VAL A 89 -10.33 7.27 -3.90
N CYS A 90 -10.76 7.82 -5.03
CA CYS A 90 -11.83 8.81 -5.08
C CYS A 90 -13.10 8.17 -5.64
N SER A 91 -14.25 8.62 -5.13
CA SER A 91 -15.57 8.17 -5.51
C SER A 91 -16.57 9.31 -5.46
N PHE A 92 -17.58 9.25 -6.33
CA PHE A 92 -18.68 10.19 -6.38
C PHE A 92 -19.99 9.41 -6.35
N ALA A 93 -20.95 9.90 -5.56
CA ALA A 93 -22.33 9.45 -5.64
C ALA A 93 -23.24 10.66 -5.82
N TYR A 94 -24.30 10.45 -6.60
CA TYR A 94 -25.38 11.41 -6.76
C TYR A 94 -26.49 11.06 -5.78
N LEU A 95 -26.99 12.06 -5.06
CA LEU A 95 -28.12 11.91 -4.15
C LEU A 95 -29.30 12.76 -4.62
N ASN A 96 -30.45 12.14 -4.85
CA ASN A 96 -31.68 12.88 -5.11
C ASN A 96 -32.33 13.35 -3.80
N ALA A 97 -33.12 14.43 -3.84
CA ALA A 97 -33.87 14.97 -2.70
C ALA A 97 -34.84 13.97 -2.04
N LYS A 98 -35.14 12.85 -2.70
CA LYS A 98 -36.02 11.79 -2.18
C LYS A 98 -35.26 10.62 -1.53
N GLU A 99 -33.95 10.57 -1.70
CA GLU A 99 -33.11 9.46 -1.22
C GLU A 99 -32.45 9.86 0.10
N PRO A 100 -32.27 8.89 1.02
CA PRO A 100 -31.54 9.16 2.24
C PRO A 100 -30.04 9.26 1.97
N VAL A 101 -29.34 10.07 2.76
CA VAL A 101 -27.88 10.23 2.68
C VAL A 101 -27.15 8.89 2.88
N SER A 102 -27.74 7.98 3.65
CA SER A 102 -27.24 6.61 3.84
C SER A 102 -27.09 5.84 2.53
N GLN A 103 -27.94 6.10 1.53
CA GLN A 103 -27.85 5.48 0.21
C GLN A 103 -26.62 5.98 -0.55
N ALA A 104 -26.40 7.30 -0.63
CA ALA A 104 -25.22 7.85 -1.29
C ALA A 104 -23.91 7.40 -0.60
N ILE A 105 -23.92 7.29 0.74
CA ILE A 105 -22.77 6.73 1.48
C ILE A 105 -22.54 5.26 1.11
N ALA A 106 -23.60 4.46 0.99
CA ALA A 106 -23.50 3.06 0.57
C ALA A 106 -22.95 2.95 -0.86
N ASP A 107 -23.45 3.78 -1.77
CA ASP A 107 -23.00 3.83 -3.16
C ASP A 107 -21.51 4.20 -3.26
N ILE A 108 -21.05 5.20 -2.49
CA ILE A 108 -19.62 5.56 -2.39
C ILE A 108 -18.79 4.36 -1.91
N LYS A 109 -19.24 3.67 -0.86
CA LYS A 109 -18.52 2.51 -0.30
C LYS A 109 -18.44 1.37 -1.33
N ASP A 110 -19.56 1.04 -1.98
CA ASP A 110 -19.62 -0.02 -2.96
C ASP A 110 -18.81 0.32 -4.22
N ASP A 111 -18.78 1.58 -4.64
CA ASP A 111 -17.96 2.05 -5.76
C ASP A 111 -16.45 1.97 -5.43
N ILE A 112 -16.01 2.36 -4.22
CA ILE A 112 -14.61 2.20 -3.81
C ILE A 112 -14.21 0.72 -3.78
N ILE A 113 -15.06 -0.15 -3.21
CA ILE A 113 -14.81 -1.59 -3.14
C ILE A 113 -14.73 -2.19 -4.54
N GLY A 114 -15.72 -1.89 -5.40
CA GLY A 114 -15.76 -2.34 -6.78
C GLY A 114 -14.55 -1.85 -7.56
N SER A 115 -14.15 -0.58 -7.37
CA SER A 115 -12.97 -0.01 -8.02
C SER A 115 -11.69 -0.76 -7.68
N LEU A 116 -11.46 -1.06 -6.40
CA LEU A 116 -10.28 -1.82 -5.98
C LEU A 116 -10.28 -3.25 -6.53
N GLN A 117 -11.45 -3.89 -6.60
CA GLN A 117 -11.60 -5.23 -7.17
C GLN A 117 -11.34 -5.24 -8.67
N SER A 118 -11.98 -4.35 -9.44
CA SER A 118 -11.79 -4.27 -10.89
C SER A 118 -10.34 -3.96 -11.27
N ARG A 119 -9.65 -3.10 -10.50
CA ARG A 119 -8.22 -2.84 -10.72
C ARG A 119 -7.35 -4.06 -10.47
N LEU A 120 -7.68 -4.86 -9.47
CA LEU A 120 -6.97 -6.13 -9.26
C LEU A 120 -7.24 -7.11 -10.40
N ASP A 121 -8.47 -7.16 -10.92
CA ASP A 121 -8.83 -8.01 -12.05
C ASP A 121 -8.05 -7.61 -13.31
N ILE A 122 -7.96 -6.31 -13.63
CA ILE A 122 -7.15 -5.79 -14.75
C ILE A 122 -5.69 -6.25 -14.63
N ILE A 123 -5.10 -6.12 -13.43
CA ILE A 123 -3.73 -6.56 -13.17
C ILE A 123 -3.58 -8.07 -13.40
N CYS A 124 -4.58 -8.87 -13.02
CA CYS A 124 -4.54 -10.32 -13.17
C CYS A 124 -4.69 -10.77 -14.64
N ASP A 125 -5.54 -10.07 -15.40
CA ASP A 125 -5.76 -10.34 -16.81
C ASP A 125 -4.50 -10.04 -17.62
N GLU A 126 -3.85 -8.90 -17.35
CA GLU A 126 -2.57 -8.54 -17.98
C GLU A 126 -1.48 -9.59 -17.71
N ALA A 127 -1.37 -10.08 -16.47
CA ALA A 127 -0.40 -11.11 -16.11
C ALA A 127 -0.68 -12.49 -16.70
N SER A 128 -1.85 -12.69 -17.28
CA SER A 128 -2.24 -13.94 -17.93
C SER A 128 -1.90 -13.96 -19.43
N GLY A 129 -1.69 -12.79 -20.05
CA GLY A 129 -1.06 -12.66 -21.37
C GLY A 129 0.44 -12.98 -21.32
N ASP A 130 1.02 -13.53 -22.38
CA ASP A 130 2.45 -13.87 -22.54
C ASP A 130 3.01 -15.10 -21.81
N LEU A 131 2.25 -16.21 -21.73
CA LEU A 131 2.86 -17.54 -21.59
C LEU A 131 3.17 -18.13 -22.97
N PHE A 132 4.30 -17.75 -23.57
CA PHE A 132 4.94 -18.61 -24.57
C PHE A 132 5.49 -19.85 -23.84
N PRO A 133 5.27 -21.09 -24.35
CA PRO A 133 5.80 -22.28 -23.68
C PRO A 133 7.33 -22.23 -23.75
N ILE A 134 7.98 -22.02 -22.61
CA ILE A 134 9.42 -22.24 -22.49
C ILE A 134 9.62 -23.76 -22.45
N GLU A 135 10.30 -24.30 -23.45
CA GLU A 135 10.70 -25.71 -23.50
C GLU A 135 11.55 -26.08 -22.28
N ASP A 136 11.24 -27.27 -21.76
CA ASP A 136 11.80 -27.93 -20.59
C ASP A 136 13.34 -27.92 -20.58
N GLY A 137 13.93 -27.36 -19.51
CA GLY A 137 15.36 -27.37 -19.32
C GLY A 137 15.77 -26.92 -17.92
N ASP A 138 15.94 -27.89 -17.02
CA ASP A 138 16.54 -27.75 -15.68
C ASP A 138 17.70 -26.74 -15.66
N LYS A 139 17.43 -25.51 -15.19
CA LYS A 139 18.45 -24.53 -14.80
C LYS A 139 17.98 -23.74 -13.59
N GLU A 140 18.87 -23.65 -12.60
CA GLU A 140 18.70 -22.80 -11.42
C GLU A 140 18.38 -21.35 -11.82
N ILE A 141 17.38 -20.78 -11.15
CA ILE A 141 16.84 -19.42 -11.34
C ILE A 141 17.96 -18.40 -11.10
N GLY A 142 18.56 -17.93 -12.19
CA GLY A 142 19.54 -16.87 -12.22
C GLY A 142 18.89 -15.49 -12.15
N HIS A 143 19.71 -14.50 -11.77
CA HIS A 143 19.37 -13.11 -11.48
C HIS A 143 18.59 -12.32 -12.55
N ASP A 144 18.32 -12.88 -13.74
CA ASP A 144 17.62 -12.26 -14.88
C ASP A 144 16.16 -12.72 -15.08
N GLU A 145 15.67 -13.76 -14.39
CA GLU A 145 14.30 -14.27 -14.57
C GLU A 145 13.20 -13.45 -13.89
N LEU A 146 13.56 -12.54 -12.97
CA LEU A 146 12.61 -11.57 -12.39
C LEU A 146 12.05 -10.59 -13.43
N ALA A 147 12.70 -10.46 -14.60
CA ALA A 147 12.22 -9.66 -15.71
C ALA A 147 11.20 -10.39 -16.60
N GLN A 148 11.01 -11.71 -16.44
CA GLN A 148 10.18 -12.53 -17.34
C GLN A 148 8.88 -13.06 -16.72
N ASN A 149 8.70 -12.96 -15.39
CA ASN A 149 7.43 -13.33 -14.77
C ASN A 149 6.58 -12.07 -14.53
N PRO A 150 5.32 -12.03 -15.02
CA PRO A 150 4.44 -10.91 -14.71
C PRO A 150 4.21 -10.87 -13.20
N VAL A 151 4.42 -9.68 -12.62
CA VAL A 151 4.41 -9.37 -11.17
C VAL A 151 3.29 -10.07 -10.38
N PRO A 152 2.06 -10.26 -10.90
CA PRO A 152 0.96 -10.91 -10.17
C PRO A 152 1.13 -12.41 -9.86
N LYS A 153 1.96 -13.12 -10.64
CA LYS A 153 2.26 -14.55 -10.42
C LYS A 153 3.40 -14.78 -9.42
N LEU A 154 4.00 -13.72 -8.88
CA LEU A 154 5.09 -13.84 -7.92
C LEU A 154 4.61 -14.45 -6.62
N VAL A 155 5.44 -15.32 -6.06
CA VAL A 155 5.24 -15.91 -4.75
C VAL A 155 5.94 -15.03 -3.71
N PRO A 156 5.20 -14.35 -2.80
CA PRO A 156 5.75 -13.29 -1.96
C PRO A 156 6.97 -13.69 -1.11
N HIS A 157 7.01 -14.93 -0.61
CA HIS A 157 8.12 -15.40 0.22
C HIS A 157 9.43 -15.63 -0.56
N LEU A 158 9.39 -15.68 -1.89
CA LEU A 158 10.59 -15.74 -2.75
C LEU A 158 11.18 -14.34 -2.99
N LEU A 159 10.44 -13.27 -2.69
CA LEU A 159 10.86 -11.90 -2.91
C LEU A 159 11.80 -11.44 -1.78
N ARG A 160 13.11 -11.44 -2.09
CA ARG A 160 14.13 -10.90 -1.19
C ARG A 160 14.28 -9.38 -1.24
N LYS A 161 13.67 -8.73 -2.25
CA LYS A 161 13.68 -7.27 -2.43
C LYS A 161 12.26 -6.73 -2.33
N THR A 162 12.13 -5.50 -1.87
CA THR A 162 10.89 -4.75 -1.94
C THR A 162 10.44 -4.66 -3.40
N CYS A 163 9.21 -5.10 -3.68
CA CYS A 163 8.55 -4.94 -4.97
C CYS A 163 7.42 -3.91 -4.83
N GLY A 164 7.21 -3.12 -5.88
CA GLY A 164 6.09 -2.19 -5.99
C GLY A 164 5.17 -2.64 -7.12
N LEU A 165 3.86 -2.50 -6.91
CA LEU A 165 2.84 -2.69 -7.92
C LEU A 165 1.94 -1.46 -7.89
N SER A 166 1.88 -0.74 -9.00
CA SER A 166 0.97 0.39 -9.16
C SER A 166 -0.36 -0.11 -9.69
N PHE A 167 -1.45 0.28 -9.04
CA PHE A 167 -2.79 -0.03 -9.53
C PHE A 167 -3.13 0.86 -10.74
N PRO A 168 -3.98 0.40 -11.67
CA PRO A 168 -4.56 1.28 -12.67
C PRO A 168 -5.18 2.53 -12.03
N ARG A 169 -4.93 3.66 -12.67
CA ARG A 169 -5.36 5.00 -12.24
C ARG A 169 -6.79 5.21 -12.71
N ARG A 170 -7.66 5.69 -11.82
CA ARG A 170 -9.03 6.02 -12.17
C ARG A 170 -9.09 7.39 -12.81
N VAL A 171 -9.80 7.51 -13.93
CA VAL A 171 -10.06 8.77 -14.61
C VAL A 171 -11.57 9.01 -14.76
N PHE A 172 -11.99 10.26 -14.65
CA PHE A 172 -13.38 10.66 -14.84
C PHE A 172 -13.53 11.51 -16.10
N ILE A 173 -14.25 10.95 -17.06
CA ILE A 173 -14.47 11.49 -18.40
C ILE A 173 -15.82 12.23 -18.39
N PRO A 174 -15.88 13.52 -18.73
CA PRO A 174 -17.14 14.24 -18.80
C PRO A 174 -18.11 13.60 -19.79
N TRP A 175 -19.37 13.45 -19.37
CA TRP A 175 -20.46 12.93 -20.21
C TRP A 175 -21.56 13.99 -20.40
N LEU A 176 -22.72 13.84 -19.75
CA LEU A 176 -23.90 14.69 -19.94
C LEU A 176 -24.40 15.23 -18.60
N GLY A 177 -24.85 16.48 -18.59
CA GLY A 177 -25.49 17.07 -17.39
C GLY A 177 -24.58 17.11 -16.16
N GLY A 178 -23.26 17.27 -16.36
CA GLY A 178 -22.28 17.28 -15.28
C GLY A 178 -21.96 15.90 -14.69
N THR A 179 -22.39 14.83 -15.34
CA THR A 179 -22.01 13.46 -14.98
C THR A 179 -20.68 13.06 -15.62
N PHE A 180 -20.04 12.06 -15.02
CA PHE A 180 -18.78 11.53 -15.49
C PHE A 180 -18.90 10.03 -15.72
N ILE A 181 -18.18 9.52 -16.72
CA ILE A 181 -17.89 8.10 -16.86
C ILE A 181 -16.52 7.81 -16.26
N CYS A 182 -16.45 6.71 -15.54
CA CYS A 182 -15.22 6.18 -15.00
C CYS A 182 -14.54 5.27 -16.03
N ASP A 183 -13.24 5.46 -16.22
CA ASP A 183 -12.37 4.49 -16.90
C ASP A 183 -11.10 4.26 -16.06
N TYR A 184 -10.35 3.20 -16.37
CA TYR A 184 -9.10 2.85 -15.72
C TYR A 184 -7.95 2.84 -16.71
N LEU A 185 -6.89 3.59 -16.39
CA LEU A 185 -5.66 3.61 -17.16
C LEU A 185 -4.57 2.84 -16.43
N GLN A 186 -3.89 1.96 -17.14
CA GLN A 186 -2.69 1.33 -16.62
C GLN A 186 -1.61 2.39 -16.30
N PRO A 187 -0.65 2.09 -15.41
CA PRO A 187 0.42 3.02 -15.07
C PRO A 187 1.28 3.48 -16.27
N SER A 188 1.38 2.65 -17.31
CA SER A 188 2.09 2.94 -18.56
C SER A 188 1.28 3.76 -19.56
N GLU A 189 -0.05 3.83 -19.39
CA GLU A 189 -0.97 4.47 -20.33
C GLU A 189 -1.11 5.97 -20.07
N THR A 190 -1.28 6.69 -21.16
CA THR A 190 -1.49 8.14 -21.17
C THR A 190 -2.96 8.47 -21.44
N LEU A 191 -3.36 9.72 -21.22
CA LEU A 191 -4.74 10.17 -21.42
C LEU A 191 -5.23 10.07 -22.87
N GLU A 192 -4.33 9.88 -23.84
CA GLU A 192 -4.68 9.62 -25.24
C GLU A 192 -5.48 8.32 -25.41
N VAL A 193 -5.14 7.28 -24.63
CA VAL A 193 -5.81 5.97 -24.69
C VAL A 193 -7.30 6.07 -24.33
N VAL A 194 -7.65 7.00 -23.43
CA VAL A 194 -9.04 7.28 -23.07
C VAL A 194 -9.89 7.64 -24.27
N LYS A 195 -9.33 8.37 -25.24
CA LYS A 195 -10.05 8.77 -26.45
C LYS A 195 -10.45 7.57 -27.28
N ASP A 196 -9.53 6.61 -27.41
CA ASP A 196 -9.76 5.37 -28.13
C ASP A 196 -10.81 4.53 -27.40
N HIS A 197 -10.71 4.39 -26.07
CA HIS A 197 -11.71 3.71 -25.26
C HIS A 197 -13.11 4.34 -25.36
N CYS A 198 -13.19 5.68 -25.35
CA CYS A 198 -14.46 6.40 -25.57
C CYS A 198 -15.13 6.01 -26.88
N VAL A 199 -14.36 5.99 -27.97
CA VAL A 199 -14.90 5.69 -29.30
C VAL A 199 -15.21 4.20 -29.45
N GLU A 200 -14.28 3.33 -29.06
CA GLU A 200 -14.35 1.90 -29.33
C GLU A 200 -15.23 1.14 -28.34
N LEU A 201 -15.06 1.39 -27.04
CA LEU A 201 -15.77 0.65 -25.99
C LEU A 201 -17.10 1.30 -25.65
N MET A 202 -17.16 2.64 -25.68
CA MET A 202 -18.32 3.40 -25.21
C MET A 202 -19.18 3.98 -26.35
N SER A 203 -18.73 3.88 -27.60
CA SER A 203 -19.42 4.47 -28.77
C SER A 203 -19.73 5.97 -28.60
N MET A 204 -18.84 6.67 -27.90
CA MET A 204 -18.91 8.10 -27.67
C MET A 204 -18.08 8.89 -28.68
N GLU A 205 -18.36 10.18 -28.78
CA GLU A 205 -17.38 11.14 -29.26
C GLU A 205 -16.27 11.31 -28.22
N ALA A 206 -15.01 11.20 -28.66
CA ALA A 206 -13.87 11.40 -27.79
C ALA A 206 -13.82 12.85 -27.26
N PRO A 207 -13.43 13.06 -25.98
CA PRO A 207 -13.23 14.39 -25.44
C PRO A 207 -12.22 15.18 -26.26
N THR A 208 -12.62 16.36 -26.74
CA THR A 208 -11.76 17.21 -27.56
C THR A 208 -10.64 17.86 -26.73
N ASP A 209 -10.93 18.10 -25.44
CA ASP A 209 -10.02 18.72 -24.48
C ASP A 209 -9.76 17.76 -23.31
N THR A 210 -8.55 17.21 -23.24
CA THR A 210 -8.14 16.29 -22.17
C THR A 210 -8.02 16.97 -20.81
N SER A 211 -7.94 18.31 -20.74
CA SER A 211 -7.91 19.04 -19.46
C SER A 211 -9.23 18.97 -18.69
N THR A 212 -10.30 18.52 -19.35
CA THR A 212 -11.61 18.29 -18.73
C THR A 212 -11.73 16.92 -18.05
N ILE A 213 -10.80 16.00 -18.34
CA ILE A 213 -10.73 14.69 -17.69
C ILE A 213 -10.13 14.88 -16.30
N LEU A 214 -10.81 14.35 -15.28
CA LEU A 214 -10.33 14.46 -13.91
C LEU A 214 -9.50 13.23 -13.54
N GLU A 215 -8.33 13.49 -12.97
CA GLU A 215 -7.46 12.49 -12.34
C GLU A 215 -7.46 12.74 -10.83
N PRO A 216 -8.49 12.26 -10.12
CA PRO A 216 -8.75 12.64 -8.74
C PRO A 216 -7.81 11.98 -7.73
N GLU A 217 -7.06 10.96 -8.15
CA GLU A 217 -6.21 10.16 -7.29
C GLU A 217 -4.75 10.60 -7.43
N VAL A 218 -4.09 10.75 -6.28
CA VAL A 218 -2.68 11.10 -6.18
C VAL A 218 -1.91 9.88 -5.69
N ASP A 219 -0.73 9.67 -6.26
CA ASP A 219 0.17 8.62 -5.82
C ASP A 219 0.52 8.76 -4.34
N ALA A 220 0.63 7.63 -3.65
CA ALA A 220 1.16 7.63 -2.30
C ALA A 220 2.60 8.15 -2.29
N PRO A 221 2.97 8.96 -1.28
CA PRO A 221 4.38 9.25 -1.02
C PRO A 221 5.19 7.96 -0.97
N SER A 222 6.31 7.93 -1.69
CA SER A 222 7.24 6.80 -1.65
C SER A 222 7.71 6.57 -0.21
N LEU A 223 7.20 5.50 0.41
CA LEU A 223 7.73 5.04 1.67
C LEU A 223 9.06 4.33 1.36
N MET A 224 10.17 4.99 1.67
CA MET A 224 11.48 4.35 1.86
C MET A 224 11.42 3.49 3.14
N ALA A 225 10.53 2.49 3.14
CA ALA A 225 10.49 1.49 4.19
C ALA A 225 11.69 0.57 3.99
N LYS A 226 12.47 0.35 5.06
CA LYS A 226 13.48 -0.72 5.09
C LYS A 226 12.83 -2.03 4.66
N SER A 227 13.53 -2.85 3.90
CA SER A 227 12.99 -4.13 3.45
C SER A 227 12.58 -4.96 4.68
N PHE A 228 11.55 -5.79 4.56
CA PHE A 228 11.14 -6.69 5.65
C PHE A 228 12.34 -7.48 6.19
N TRP A 229 13.23 -7.92 5.29
CA TRP A 229 14.44 -8.67 5.62
C TRP A 229 15.50 -7.84 6.36
N ASP A 230 15.58 -6.52 6.12
CA ASP A 230 16.49 -5.62 6.86
C ASP A 230 16.13 -5.52 8.35
N VAL A 231 14.86 -5.81 8.70
CA VAL A 231 14.35 -5.76 10.07
C VAL A 231 14.39 -7.13 10.74
N VAL A 232 14.13 -8.21 9.99
CA VAL A 232 13.99 -9.57 10.53
C VAL A 232 15.32 -10.33 10.63
N VAL A 233 16.36 -9.91 9.90
CA VAL A 233 17.71 -10.52 9.99
C VAL A 233 18.67 -9.57 10.73
N PRO A 234 18.96 -9.80 12.04
CA PRO A 234 19.92 -8.98 12.75
C PRO A 234 21.33 -9.30 12.22
N GLY A 235 21.93 -8.39 11.44
CA GLY A 235 23.37 -8.44 11.16
C GLY A 235 23.82 -8.17 9.72
N HIS A 236 22.93 -8.06 8.73
CA HIS A 236 23.34 -7.65 7.38
C HIS A 236 23.03 -6.18 7.13
N SER A 237 23.89 -5.31 7.66
CA SER A 237 24.02 -3.95 7.11
C SER A 237 24.62 -4.06 5.71
N GLN A 238 23.80 -4.12 4.66
CA GLN A 238 24.28 -3.73 3.34
C GLN A 238 24.53 -2.22 3.39
N SER A 239 25.82 -1.87 3.46
CA SER A 239 26.30 -0.51 3.26
C SER A 239 25.88 -0.05 1.86
N SER A 240 24.79 0.71 1.76
CA SER A 240 24.53 1.52 0.57
C SER A 240 25.52 2.68 0.58
N SER A 241 26.72 2.45 0.06
CA SER A 241 27.68 3.53 -0.20
C SER A 241 27.13 4.37 -1.35
N SER A 242 26.65 5.57 -1.03
CA SER A 242 26.49 6.65 -2.01
C SER A 242 27.85 6.95 -2.63
N VAL A 243 27.96 6.72 -3.94
CA VAL A 243 29.13 7.06 -4.74
C VAL A 243 29.22 8.58 -4.83
N GLU A 244 30.01 9.19 -3.96
CA GLU A 244 30.58 10.52 -4.21
C GLU A 244 32.01 10.37 -4.71
N LYS A 245 32.23 10.89 -5.91
CA LYS A 245 33.48 10.87 -6.66
C LYS A 245 34.40 11.97 -6.13
N SER A 246 35.49 11.59 -5.46
CA SER A 246 36.64 12.49 -5.27
C SER A 246 37.91 11.65 -5.08
N GLY A 247 38.93 11.97 -5.85
CA GLY A 247 40.01 11.06 -6.20
C GLY A 247 41.20 10.99 -5.25
N LYS A 248 41.94 9.91 -5.46
CA LYS A 248 43.41 9.76 -5.39
C LYS A 248 44.05 9.64 -4.00
N GLY A 249 44.62 8.45 -3.75
CA GLY A 249 45.75 8.29 -2.83
C GLY A 249 45.85 6.93 -2.16
N ASN A 250 46.65 6.04 -2.76
CA ASN A 250 47.13 4.75 -2.28
C ASN A 250 47.42 4.68 -0.76
N THR A 251 47.07 3.58 -0.09
CA THR A 251 48.05 2.57 0.39
C THR A 251 47.35 1.42 1.12
N SER A 252 47.77 0.22 0.75
CA SER A 252 47.50 -1.07 1.37
C SER A 252 48.11 -1.19 2.78
N ALA A 253 47.34 -1.66 3.75
CA ALA A 253 47.85 -2.46 4.87
C ALA A 253 46.68 -3.16 5.59
N ASP A 254 46.59 -4.47 5.38
CA ASP A 254 45.89 -5.40 6.26
C ASP A 254 46.37 -5.21 7.71
N SER A 255 45.46 -4.98 8.64
CA SER A 255 45.71 -5.31 10.04
C SER A 255 44.42 -5.80 10.70
N ASN A 256 44.52 -7.06 11.11
CA ASN A 256 43.57 -7.88 11.82
C ASN A 256 43.38 -7.33 13.24
N ASP A 257 42.31 -6.59 13.51
CA ASP A 257 42.03 -6.06 14.85
C ASP A 257 40.86 -6.79 15.52
N LYS A 258 41.18 -7.46 16.62
CA LYS A 258 40.23 -8.20 17.46
C LYS A 258 39.38 -7.19 18.22
N SER A 259 38.10 -7.09 17.88
CA SER A 259 37.16 -6.27 18.64
C SER A 259 36.89 -6.89 20.02
N ILE A 260 37.55 -6.33 21.04
CA ILE A 260 37.15 -6.49 22.43
C ILE A 260 35.76 -5.85 22.55
N LYS A 261 34.74 -6.67 22.83
CA LYS A 261 33.36 -6.23 23.11
C LYS A 261 33.38 -5.07 24.12
N SER A 262 33.08 -3.85 23.66
CA SER A 262 32.81 -2.71 24.54
C SER A 262 31.54 -3.03 25.33
N PHE A 263 31.71 -3.52 26.55
CA PHE A 263 30.63 -3.71 27.50
C PHE A 263 29.97 -2.34 27.72
N GLY A 264 28.66 -2.25 27.46
CA GLY A 264 27.96 -1.00 27.17
C GLY A 264 28.13 0.08 28.24
N PHE A 265 28.95 1.08 27.92
CA PHE A 265 29.12 2.30 28.71
C PHE A 265 27.77 2.98 29.01
N ASN A 266 26.82 2.87 28.07
CA ASN A 266 25.46 3.36 28.20
C ASN A 266 24.66 2.66 29.32
N VAL A 267 24.87 1.37 29.54
CA VAL A 267 24.21 0.61 30.62
C VAL A 267 24.79 1.01 31.96
N LEU A 268 26.12 1.17 32.05
CA LEU A 268 26.79 1.59 33.28
C LEU A 268 26.40 3.02 33.67
N ALA A 269 26.28 3.92 32.69
CA ALA A 269 25.80 5.28 32.92
C ALA A 269 24.34 5.30 33.43
N ALA A 270 23.46 4.50 32.84
CA ALA A 270 22.06 4.42 33.28
C ALA A 270 21.92 3.91 34.73
N VAL A 271 22.69 2.88 35.10
CA VAL A 271 22.73 2.38 36.49
C VAL A 271 23.26 3.44 37.45
N PHE A 272 24.28 4.20 37.05
CA PHE A 272 24.83 5.29 37.85
C PHE A 272 23.81 6.42 38.10
N PHE A 273 23.07 6.86 37.07
CA PHE A 273 22.02 7.86 37.23
C PHE A 273 20.87 7.38 38.11
N LEU A 274 20.49 6.10 38.04
CA LEU A 274 19.48 5.50 38.91
C LEU A 274 19.90 5.57 40.39
N LEU A 275 21.17 5.27 40.69
CA LEU A 275 21.72 5.33 42.04
C LEU A 275 21.75 6.76 42.59
N LEU A 276 22.10 7.75 41.76
CA LEU A 276 22.05 9.16 42.15
C LEU A 276 20.62 9.62 42.45
N ALA A 277 19.64 9.19 41.66
CA ALA A 277 18.24 9.51 41.91
C ALA A 277 17.72 8.90 43.22
N LEU A 278 18.11 7.65 43.52
CA LEU A 278 17.78 6.98 44.78
C LEU A 278 18.41 7.69 45.99
N LEU A 279 19.70 8.06 45.90
CA LEU A 279 20.39 8.78 46.97
C LEU A 279 19.80 10.18 47.17
N GLY A 280 19.51 10.90 46.09
CA GLY A 280 18.84 12.20 46.12
C GLY A 280 17.45 12.11 46.77
N GLY A 281 16.66 11.09 46.41
CA GLY A 281 15.36 10.84 47.02
C GLY A 281 15.44 10.52 48.52
N ILE A 282 16.41 9.72 48.95
CA ILE A 282 16.60 9.38 50.37
C ILE A 282 17.02 10.61 51.20
N VAL A 283 17.83 11.50 50.63
CA VAL A 283 18.25 12.75 51.29
C VAL A 283 17.10 13.76 51.36
N LEU A 284 16.21 13.79 50.36
CA LEU A 284 15.05 14.69 50.34
C LEU A 284 13.92 14.23 51.28
N VAL A 285 13.77 12.92 51.48
CA VAL A 285 12.74 12.33 52.38
C VAL A 285 13.17 12.38 53.86
N ARG A 286 14.46 12.62 54.15
CA ARG A 286 15.00 12.74 55.52
C ARG A 286 15.22 14.19 56.00
N LYS A 287 14.63 15.17 55.30
CA LYS A 287 14.63 16.58 55.70
C LYS A 287 13.21 17.02 56.06
#